data_AF-A0A9E5UMT5-F1
#
_entry.id   AF-A0A9E5UMT5-F1
#
_cell.length_a   1.000
_cell.length_b   1.000
_cell.length_c   1.000
_cell.angle_alpha   90.00
_cell.angle_beta   90.00
_cell.angle_gamma   90.00
#
_symmetry.space_group_name_H-M   'P 1'
#
loop_
_entity.id
_entity.type
_entity.pdbx_description
1 polymer ?
#
loop_
_entity_poly.entity_id
_entity_poly.type
_entity_poly.pdbx_seq_one_letter_code
_entity_poly.pdbx_strand_id
1 'polypeptide(L)'
;MRLFGYSLAMLFLIVGVATVQGSAQILSQPKQNLGIFQYIIIGMSIWSGCLNLLSLWLSVSSIMHFIASGAAVLLLLLHYPAIKKVIMQAWCNSYLWIKLIFFIFGFFTVLQSVPITAAMDEGGYYIQTILWMQQYPSVPGLGNLSVTLAYNSAWHKLGAFWWFTEKYILMTLMDFYI
;
A
#
# COMPACT_ATOMS: atom_id res chain seq x y z
N MET A 1 -7.21 -8.34 -13.70
CA MET A 1 -7.34 -7.00 -13.07
C MET A 1 -6.14 -6.74 -12.16
N ARG A 2 -4.98 -6.36 -12.72
CA ARG A 2 -3.70 -6.31 -11.98
C ARG A 2 -2.78 -5.18 -12.49
N LEU A 3 -3.25 -3.95 -12.35
CA LEU A 3 -2.52 -2.69 -12.59
C LEU A 3 -1.96 -2.06 -11.29
N PHE A 4 -2.05 -2.76 -10.16
CA PHE A 4 -1.92 -2.17 -8.82
C PHE A 4 -0.49 -1.93 -8.30
N GLY A 5 0.56 -2.42 -8.98
CA GLY A 5 1.95 -2.19 -8.55
C GLY A 5 2.38 -0.72 -8.68
N TYR A 6 1.96 -0.05 -9.76
CA TYR A 6 2.29 1.36 -10.00
C TYR A 6 1.48 2.31 -9.11
N SER A 7 0.29 1.92 -8.66
CA SER A 7 -0.50 2.72 -7.73
C SER A 7 0.13 2.78 -6.33
N LEU A 8 0.92 1.77 -5.94
CA LEU A 8 1.46 1.64 -4.58
C LEU A 8 2.58 2.64 -4.30
N ALA A 9 3.59 2.66 -5.18
CA ALA A 9 4.68 3.64 -5.08
C ALA A 9 4.19 5.08 -5.23
N MET A 10 3.18 5.29 -6.10
CA MET A 10 2.55 6.61 -6.25
C MET A 10 1.79 7.01 -4.98
N LEU A 11 1.04 6.10 -4.36
CA LEU A 11 0.36 6.36 -3.10
C LEU A 11 1.37 6.70 -1.99
N PHE A 12 2.45 5.94 -1.87
CA PHE A 12 3.51 6.25 -0.91
C PHE A 12 4.18 7.59 -1.21
N LEU A 13 4.42 7.93 -2.48
CA LEU A 13 4.94 9.24 -2.84
C LEU A 13 4.00 10.37 -2.39
N ILE A 14 2.69 10.23 -2.64
CA ILE A 14 1.68 11.21 -2.24
C ILE A 14 1.71 11.41 -0.72
N VAL A 15 1.63 10.32 0.05
CA VAL A 15 1.63 10.36 1.52
C VAL A 15 2.95 10.94 2.05
N GLY A 16 4.08 10.56 1.45
CA GLY A 16 5.40 11.04 1.84
C GLY A 16 5.58 12.54 1.62
N VAL A 17 5.20 13.06 0.45
CA VAL A 17 5.26 14.49 0.15
C VAL A 17 4.33 15.27 1.08
N ALA A 18 3.09 14.81 1.27
CA ALA A 18 2.15 15.45 2.18
C ALA A 18 2.68 15.49 3.62
N THR A 19 3.25 14.39 4.09
CA THR A 19 3.81 14.30 5.46
C THR A 19 4.96 15.28 5.66
N VAL A 20 5.93 15.34 4.73
CA VAL A 20 7.08 16.24 4.84
C VAL A 20 6.66 17.70 4.75
N GLN A 21 5.68 18.03 3.90
CA GLN A 21 5.18 19.40 3.80
C GLN A 21 4.36 19.82 5.00
N GLY A 22 3.46 18.94 5.47
CA GLY A 22 2.68 19.17 6.67
C GLY A 22 3.56 19.34 7.90
N SER A 23 4.57 18.48 8.08
CA SER A 23 5.49 18.59 9.21
C SER A 23 6.36 19.84 9.13
N ALA A 24 6.85 20.22 7.95
CA ALA A 24 7.59 21.46 7.75
C ALA A 24 6.72 22.69 8.10
N GLN A 25 5.45 22.68 7.71
CA GLN A 25 4.51 23.77 8.03
C GLN A 25 4.21 23.84 9.53
N ILE A 26 3.95 22.70 10.19
CA ILE A 26 3.67 22.63 11.63
C ILE A 26 4.88 23.06 12.46
N LEU A 27 6.07 22.60 12.08
CA LEU A 27 7.31 22.88 12.82
C LEU A 27 7.95 24.22 12.42
N SER A 28 7.33 25.00 11.53
CA SER A 28 7.89 26.23 10.95
C SER A 28 9.30 26.05 10.39
N GLN A 29 9.60 24.86 9.86
CA GLN A 29 10.90 24.50 9.29
C GLN A 29 10.93 24.80 7.79
N PRO A 30 12.11 25.15 7.24
CA PRO A 30 12.24 25.32 5.79
C PRO A 30 11.92 24.01 5.06
N LYS A 31 11.31 24.14 3.87
CA LYS A 31 10.98 22.99 3.02
C LYS A 31 12.26 22.25 2.63
N GLN A 32 12.38 21.01 3.07
CA GLN A 32 13.53 20.16 2.74
C GLN A 32 13.44 19.67 1.28
N ASN A 33 14.58 19.64 0.58
CA ASN A 33 14.68 19.10 -0.77
C ASN A 33 15.17 17.65 -0.70
N LEU A 34 14.24 16.73 -0.49
CA LEU A 34 14.52 15.29 -0.44
C LEU A 34 14.44 14.66 -1.83
N GLY A 35 15.15 13.55 -2.02
CA GLY A 35 15.04 12.72 -3.23
C GLY A 35 13.72 11.96 -3.28
N ILE A 36 13.26 11.58 -4.48
CA ILE A 36 11.98 10.86 -4.67
C ILE A 36 11.89 9.56 -3.84
N PHE A 37 13.00 8.82 -3.74
CA PHE A 37 13.06 7.59 -2.93
C PHE A 37 12.85 7.84 -1.44
N GLN A 38 13.37 8.96 -0.91
CA GLN A 38 13.17 9.32 0.49
C GLN A 38 11.70 9.61 0.78
N TYR A 39 11.02 10.33 -0.12
CA TYR A 39 9.57 10.53 -0.01
C TYR A 39 8.78 9.21 -0.04
N ILE A 40 9.13 8.30 -0.96
CA ILE A 40 8.46 6.98 -1.04
C ILE A 40 8.67 6.18 0.25
N ILE A 41 9.89 6.14 0.80
CA ILE A 41 10.18 5.44 2.06
C ILE A 41 9.39 6.05 3.21
N ILE A 42 9.40 7.39 3.35
CA ILE A 42 8.62 8.08 4.39
C ILE A 42 7.14 7.74 4.26
N GLY A 43 6.58 7.82 3.04
CA GLY A 43 5.17 7.49 2.81
C GLY A 43 4.83 6.04 3.09
N MET A 44 5.70 5.09 2.70
CA MET A 44 5.55 3.68 3.03
C MET A 44 5.57 3.45 4.54
N SER A 45 6.49 4.09 5.27
CA SER A 45 6.59 3.99 6.73
C SER A 45 5.35 4.53 7.43
N ILE A 46 4.88 5.71 7.03
CA ILE A 46 3.67 6.33 7.61
C ILE A 46 2.45 5.47 7.30
N TRP A 47 2.26 5.07 6.04
CA TRP A 47 1.13 4.25 5.63
C TRP A 47 1.10 2.90 6.34
N SER A 48 2.24 2.22 6.39
CA SER A 48 2.40 0.96 7.10
C SER A 48 2.14 1.11 8.60
N GLY A 49 2.65 2.17 9.24
CA GLY A 49 2.39 2.47 10.64
C GLY A 49 0.90 2.70 10.91
N CYS A 50 0.24 3.52 10.10
CA CYS A 50 -1.21 3.77 10.19
C CYS A 50 -2.01 2.49 10.03
N LEU A 51 -1.72 1.66 9.01
CA LEU A 51 -2.41 0.39 8.81
C LEU A 51 -2.18 -0.59 9.96
N ASN A 52 -0.96 -0.66 10.48
CA ASN A 52 -0.66 -1.51 11.64
C ASN A 52 -1.44 -1.12 12.88
N LEU A 53 -1.56 0.19 13.15
CA LEU A 53 -2.34 0.69 14.27
C LEU A 53 -3.83 0.47 14.05
N LEU A 54 -4.36 0.92 12.92
CA LEU A 54 -5.79 0.79 12.60
C LEU A 54 -6.25 -0.68 12.56
N SER A 55 -5.38 -1.60 12.13
CA SER A 55 -5.70 -3.03 12.10
C SER A 55 -6.09 -3.58 13.47
N LEU A 56 -5.67 -2.97 14.58
CA LEU A 56 -6.03 -3.47 15.91
C LEU A 56 -7.53 -3.37 16.19
N TRP A 57 -8.21 -2.39 15.58
CA TRP A 57 -9.63 -2.09 15.81
C TRP A 57 -10.51 -2.31 14.59
N LEU A 58 -9.94 -2.19 13.39
CA LEU A 58 -10.65 -2.33 12.13
C LEU A 58 -10.06 -3.47 11.32
N SER A 59 -10.92 -4.34 10.79
CA SER A 59 -10.50 -5.29 9.78
C SER A 59 -10.13 -4.53 8.50
N VAL A 60 -9.22 -5.12 7.72
CA VAL A 60 -8.77 -4.60 6.42
C VAL A 60 -9.86 -4.87 5.37
N SER A 61 -11.02 -4.26 5.56
CA SER A 61 -12.22 -4.41 4.76
C SER A 61 -12.28 -3.39 3.62
N SER A 62 -13.24 -3.56 2.70
CA SER A 62 -13.45 -2.61 1.59
C SER A 62 -13.68 -1.17 2.06
N ILE A 63 -14.27 -0.96 3.25
CA ILE A 63 -14.46 0.37 3.84
C ILE A 63 -13.11 1.05 4.10
N MET A 64 -12.14 0.32 4.67
CA MET A 64 -10.79 0.85 4.92
C MET A 64 -10.12 1.27 3.60
N HIS A 65 -10.36 0.52 2.51
CA HIS A 65 -9.84 0.88 1.19
C HIS A 65 -10.46 2.18 0.68
N PHE A 66 -11.77 2.36 0.78
CA PHE A 66 -12.44 3.60 0.35
C PHE A 66 -11.96 4.81 1.14
N ILE A 67 -11.83 4.69 2.46
CA ILE A 67 -11.31 5.77 3.32
C ILE A 67 -9.88 6.11 2.92
N ALA A 68 -9.03 5.09 2.78
CA ALA A 68 -7.64 5.23 2.40
C ALA A 68 -7.44 5.84 1.01
N SER A 69 -8.19 5.39 0.01
CA SER A 69 -8.18 5.95 -1.35
C SER A 69 -8.72 7.38 -1.37
N GLY A 70 -9.80 7.66 -0.64
CA GLY A 70 -10.35 9.01 -0.50
C GLY A 70 -9.34 9.98 0.13
N ALA A 71 -8.66 9.55 1.20
CA ALA A 71 -7.59 10.31 1.84
C ALA A 71 -6.42 10.54 0.87
N ALA A 72 -5.99 9.51 0.12
CA ALA A 72 -4.91 9.64 -0.85
C ALA A 72 -5.26 10.61 -1.99
N VAL A 73 -6.49 10.57 -2.50
CA VAL A 73 -6.97 11.54 -3.51
C VAL A 73 -7.01 12.95 -2.94
N LEU A 74 -7.52 13.12 -1.72
CA LEU A 74 -7.54 14.43 -1.06
C LEU A 74 -6.12 15.00 -0.89
N LEU A 75 -5.18 14.19 -0.39
CA LEU A 75 -3.77 14.58 -0.24
C LEU A 75 -3.13 14.91 -1.59
N LEU A 76 -3.43 14.13 -2.64
CA LEU A 76 -2.97 14.41 -4.00
C LEU A 76 -3.46 15.78 -4.48
N LEU A 77 -4.74 16.09 -4.28
CA LEU A 77 -5.32 17.38 -4.70
C LEU A 77 -4.71 18.56 -3.92
N LEU A 78 -4.56 18.42 -2.61
CA LEU A 78 -4.01 19.47 -1.74
C LEU A 78 -2.52 19.73 -2.01
N HIS A 79 -1.74 18.69 -2.32
CA HIS A 79 -0.29 18.78 -2.53
C HIS A 79 0.13 18.60 -4.00
N TYR A 80 -0.80 18.71 -4.95
CA TYR A 80 -0.54 18.46 -6.38
C TYR A 80 0.69 19.20 -6.94
N PRO A 81 0.86 20.53 -6.70
CA PRO A 81 2.01 21.26 -7.25
C PRO A 81 3.35 20.73 -6.74
N ALA A 82 3.39 20.29 -5.48
CA ALA A 82 4.58 19.75 -4.85
C ALA A 82 4.93 18.37 -5.39
N ILE A 83 3.93 17.49 -5.48
CA ILE A 83 4.08 16.14 -6.01
C ILE A 83 4.57 16.22 -7.46
N LYS A 84 3.93 17.07 -8.29
CA LYS A 84 4.36 17.30 -9.67
C LYS A 84 5.81 17.77 -9.74
N LYS A 85 6.22 18.72 -8.88
CA LYS A 85 7.61 19.20 -8.83
C LYS A 85 8.59 18.07 -8.51
N VAL A 86 8.31 17.24 -7.51
CA VAL A 86 9.19 16.11 -7.12
C VAL A 86 9.32 15.10 -8.27
N ILE A 87 8.20 14.73 -8.90
CA ILE A 87 8.20 13.80 -10.04
C ILE A 87 8.98 14.37 -11.23
N MET A 88 8.73 15.62 -11.60
CA MET A 88 9.42 16.27 -12.71
C MET A 88 10.91 16.43 -12.44
N GLN A 89 11.29 16.81 -11.22
CA GLN A 89 12.70 16.94 -10.82
C GLN A 89 13.41 15.59 -10.89
N ALA A 90 12.78 14.52 -10.39
CA ALA A 90 13.31 13.16 -10.50
C ALA A 90 13.45 12.72 -11.96
N TRP A 91 12.45 13.00 -12.79
CA TRP A 91 12.45 12.61 -14.21
C TRP A 91 13.50 13.36 -15.04
N CYS A 92 13.58 14.69 -14.89
CA CYS A 92 14.49 15.53 -15.65
C CYS A 92 15.95 15.30 -15.25
N ASN A 93 16.23 15.05 -13.97
CA ASN A 93 17.59 14.85 -13.47
C ASN A 93 18.08 13.40 -13.56
N SER A 94 17.24 12.48 -14.03
CA SER A 94 17.63 11.06 -14.17
C SER A 94 18.39 10.82 -15.47
N TYR A 95 19.47 10.04 -15.37
CA TYR A 95 20.20 9.52 -16.52
C TYR A 95 19.31 8.64 -17.42
N LEU A 96 19.59 8.62 -18.72
CA LEU A 96 18.83 7.83 -19.69
C LEU A 96 18.79 6.34 -19.34
N TRP A 97 19.90 5.76 -18.87
CA TRP A 97 19.97 4.36 -18.49
C TRP A 97 19.05 4.01 -17.31
N ILE A 98 18.86 4.93 -16.35
CA ILE A 98 17.91 4.74 -15.23
C ILE A 98 16.48 4.67 -15.78
N LYS A 99 16.14 5.54 -16.74
CA LYS A 99 14.82 5.54 -17.38
C LYS A 99 14.58 4.23 -18.13
N LEU A 100 15.59 3.75 -18.87
CA LEU A 100 15.51 2.46 -19.57
C LEU A 100 15.31 1.30 -18.58
N ILE A 101 16.09 1.24 -17.50
CA ILE A 101 15.90 0.25 -16.43
C ILE A 101 14.48 0.33 -15.87
N PHE A 102 14.00 1.54 -15.55
CA PHE A 102 12.64 1.72 -15.03
C PHE A 102 11.58 1.16 -15.99
N PHE A 103 11.66 1.45 -17.29
CA PHE A 103 10.73 0.91 -18.28
C PHE A 103 10.85 -0.61 -18.45
N ILE A 104 12.06 -1.16 -18.45
CA ILE A 104 12.30 -2.61 -18.57
C ILE A 104 11.72 -3.34 -17.36
N PHE A 105 12.08 -2.92 -16.15
CA PHE A 105 11.53 -3.50 -14.91
C PHE A 105 10.03 -3.30 -14.85
N GLY A 106 9.54 -2.15 -15.27
CA GLY A 106 8.11 -1.89 -15.33
C GLY A 106 7.38 -2.84 -16.27
N PHE A 107 7.91 -3.04 -17.48
CA PHE A 107 7.36 -3.97 -18.46
C PHE A 107 7.34 -5.40 -17.92
N PHE A 108 8.45 -5.88 -17.36
CA PHE A 108 8.50 -7.21 -16.73
C PHE A 108 7.52 -7.32 -15.56
N THR A 109 7.37 -6.27 -14.75
CA THR A 109 6.40 -6.24 -13.64
C THR A 109 4.97 -6.41 -14.15
N VAL A 110 4.61 -5.76 -15.26
CA VAL A 110 3.28 -5.92 -15.89
C VAL A 110 3.10 -7.33 -16.45
N LEU A 111 4.14 -7.89 -17.10
CA LEU A 111 4.07 -9.27 -17.61
C LEU A 111 3.91 -10.29 -16.47
N GLN A 112 4.66 -10.12 -15.39
CA GLN A 112 4.62 -10.99 -14.21
C GLN A 112 3.40 -10.72 -13.32
N SER A 113 2.62 -9.66 -13.58
CA SER A 113 1.38 -9.47 -12.85
C SER A 113 0.30 -10.42 -13.34
N VAL A 114 0.43 -11.14 -14.46
CA VAL A 114 -0.65 -11.98 -15.02
C VAL A 114 -0.78 -13.40 -14.43
N PRO A 115 0.30 -14.15 -14.14
CA PRO A 115 0.18 -15.56 -13.72
C PRO A 115 -0.47 -15.76 -12.35
N ILE A 116 -1.19 -16.86 -12.16
CA ILE A 116 -1.55 -17.35 -10.82
C ILE A 116 -0.25 -17.86 -10.19
N THR A 117 0.10 -17.30 -9.05
CA THR A 117 1.24 -17.73 -8.25
C THR A 117 0.92 -19.11 -7.67
N ALA A 118 1.87 -20.04 -7.76
CA ALA A 118 1.78 -21.38 -7.19
C ALA A 118 2.85 -21.56 -6.10
N ALA A 119 3.16 -20.48 -5.38
CA ALA A 119 4.20 -20.50 -4.37
C ALA A 119 3.73 -21.33 -3.17
N MET A 120 4.59 -22.21 -2.67
CA MET A 120 4.29 -23.12 -1.56
C MET A 120 3.88 -22.36 -0.27
N ASP A 121 4.36 -21.12 -0.12
CA ASP A 121 4.04 -20.23 1.01
C ASP A 121 2.60 -19.67 0.97
N GLU A 122 1.95 -19.68 -0.20
CA GLU A 122 0.60 -19.15 -0.39
C GLU A 122 -0.47 -20.11 0.14
N GLY A 123 -0.29 -21.41 -0.08
CA GLY A 123 -1.23 -22.45 0.38
C GLY A 123 -1.13 -22.77 1.88
N GLY A 124 -0.07 -22.31 2.55
CA GLY A 124 0.15 -22.52 3.97
C GLY A 124 -0.51 -21.45 4.83
N TYR A 125 0.24 -20.40 5.17
CA TYR A 125 -0.17 -19.42 6.18
C TYR A 125 -0.46 -18.03 5.61
N TYR A 126 0.12 -17.68 4.45
CA TYR A 126 0.05 -16.31 3.91
C TYR A 126 -1.37 -15.91 3.49
N ILE A 127 -2.02 -16.72 2.63
CA ILE A 127 -3.40 -16.46 2.19
C ILE A 127 -4.34 -16.48 3.39
N GLN A 128 -4.20 -17.46 4.29
CA GLN A 128 -5.04 -17.57 5.48
C GLN A 128 -4.92 -16.33 6.38
N THR A 129 -3.70 -15.82 6.55
CA THR A 129 -3.43 -14.61 7.33
C THR A 129 -4.09 -13.39 6.68
N ILE A 130 -4.03 -13.25 5.36
CA ILE A 130 -4.72 -12.18 4.63
C ILE A 130 -6.23 -12.25 4.84
N LEU A 131 -6.85 -13.43 4.66
CA LEU A 131 -8.30 -13.59 4.83
C LEU A 131 -8.75 -13.25 6.26
N TRP A 132 -7.98 -13.66 7.27
CA TRP A 132 -8.26 -13.28 8.65
C TRP A 132 -8.14 -11.78 8.90
N MET A 133 -7.12 -11.12 8.36
CA MET A 133 -6.97 -9.66 8.46
C MET A 133 -8.14 -8.91 7.80
N GLN A 134 -8.75 -9.49 6.76
CA GLN A 134 -9.93 -8.92 6.09
C GLN A 134 -11.22 -9.11 6.89
N GLN A 135 -11.32 -10.19 7.65
CA GLN A 135 -12.53 -10.53 8.41
C GLN A 135 -12.52 -10.04 9.85
N TYR A 136 -11.36 -10.02 10.50
CA TYR A 136 -11.19 -9.69 11.91
C TYR A 136 -10.13 -8.59 12.06
N PRO A 137 -10.32 -7.60 12.95
CA PRO A 137 -9.29 -6.61 13.26
C PRO A 137 -8.01 -7.27 13.79
N SER A 138 -8.14 -8.01 14.88
CA SER A 138 -7.06 -8.78 15.47
C SER A 138 -7.59 -10.10 16.00
N VAL A 139 -6.77 -11.15 15.91
CA VAL A 139 -7.09 -12.48 16.41
C VAL A 139 -6.08 -12.82 17.50
N PRO A 140 -6.40 -12.59 18.78
CA PRO A 140 -5.48 -12.89 19.87
C PRO A 140 -5.24 -14.40 19.97
N GLY A 141 -4.01 -14.80 20.32
CA GLY A 141 -3.66 -16.20 20.57
C GLY A 141 -3.38 -17.06 19.34
N LEU A 142 -3.31 -16.50 18.13
CA LEU A 142 -2.93 -17.24 16.92
C LEU A 142 -1.58 -17.96 17.02
N GLY A 143 -0.65 -17.38 17.77
CA GLY A 143 0.65 -18.01 18.04
C GLY A 143 0.58 -19.32 18.83
N ASN A 144 -0.52 -19.58 19.54
CA ASN A 144 -0.72 -20.84 20.26
C ASN A 144 -1.05 -22.00 19.31
N LEU A 145 -1.49 -21.72 18.07
CA LEU A 145 -1.78 -22.74 17.05
C LEU A 145 -0.54 -23.04 16.20
N SER A 146 0.22 -22.01 15.84
CA SER A 146 1.50 -22.13 15.14
C SER A 146 2.31 -20.85 15.31
N VAL A 147 3.63 -20.98 15.48
CA VAL A 147 4.55 -19.84 15.55
C VAL A 147 4.51 -18.99 14.28
N THR A 148 4.23 -19.58 13.12
CA THR A 148 4.15 -18.87 11.84
C THR A 148 2.94 -17.94 11.76
N LEU A 149 1.85 -18.27 12.46
CA LEU A 149 0.65 -17.44 12.56
C LEU A 149 0.81 -16.32 13.61
N ALA A 150 1.83 -16.40 14.47
CA ALA A 150 2.21 -15.31 15.36
C ALA A 150 2.90 -14.14 14.63
N TYR A 151 3.32 -14.33 13.37
CA TYR A 151 4.03 -13.31 12.60
C TYR A 151 3.10 -12.16 12.19
N ASN A 152 3.15 -11.08 12.96
CA ASN A 152 2.48 -9.82 12.68
C ASN A 152 3.30 -8.94 11.72
N SER A 153 3.58 -9.48 10.53
CA SER A 153 4.37 -8.76 9.51
C SER A 153 3.56 -7.60 8.92
N ALA A 154 4.16 -6.41 8.92
CA ALA A 154 3.60 -5.25 8.23
C ALA A 154 3.40 -5.51 6.72
N TRP A 155 4.22 -6.38 6.13
CA TRP A 155 4.09 -6.80 4.74
C TRP A 155 2.79 -7.58 4.48
N HIS A 156 2.37 -8.45 5.42
CA HIS A 156 1.11 -9.20 5.29
C HIS A 156 -0.11 -8.28 5.35
N LYS A 157 -0.08 -7.24 6.19
CA LYS A 157 -1.16 -6.26 6.26
C LYS A 157 -1.23 -5.37 5.03
N LEU A 158 -0.08 -4.93 4.53
CA LEU A 158 -0.02 -4.25 3.24
C LEU A 158 -0.59 -5.18 2.15
N GLY A 159 -0.12 -6.42 2.10
CA GLY A 159 -0.66 -7.46 1.23
C GLY A 159 -2.19 -7.57 1.32
N ALA A 160 -2.74 -7.69 2.53
CA ALA A 160 -4.18 -7.79 2.76
C ALA A 160 -4.97 -6.55 2.33
N PHE A 161 -4.38 -5.35 2.48
CA PHE A 161 -4.95 -4.08 2.04
C PHE A 161 -4.88 -3.89 0.52
N TRP A 162 -4.02 -4.62 -0.18
CA TRP A 162 -3.94 -4.57 -1.65
C TRP A 162 -4.56 -5.79 -2.32
N TRP A 163 -4.82 -6.84 -1.54
CA TRP A 163 -5.52 -8.04 -1.95
C TRP A 163 -7.03 -7.78 -1.97
N PHE A 164 -7.52 -7.21 -3.06
CA PHE A 164 -8.95 -7.04 -3.25
C PHE A 164 -9.59 -8.36 -3.66
N THR A 165 -10.19 -9.08 -2.70
CA THR A 165 -11.00 -10.27 -3.04
C THR A 165 -12.43 -9.81 -3.38
N GLU A 166 -12.76 -9.70 -4.67
CA GLU A 166 -14.15 -9.48 -5.16
C GLU A 166 -15.15 -10.50 -4.62
N LYS A 167 -14.67 -11.67 -4.18
CA LYS A 167 -15.48 -12.78 -3.68
C LYS A 167 -16.39 -12.39 -2.50
N TYR A 168 -15.98 -11.43 -1.67
CA TYR A 168 -16.83 -10.97 -0.57
C TYR A 168 -17.96 -10.06 -1.04
N ILE A 169 -17.79 -9.24 -2.08
CA ILE A 169 -18.87 -8.39 -2.61
C ILE A 169 -19.94 -9.26 -3.27
N LEU A 170 -19.53 -10.28 -4.03
CA LEU A 170 -20.47 -11.22 -4.66
C LEU A 170 -21.16 -12.14 -3.64
N MET A 171 -20.45 -12.63 -2.60
CA MET A 171 -21.09 -13.42 -1.54
C MET A 171 -22.03 -12.56 -0.67
N THR A 172 -21.64 -11.34 -0.29
CA THR A 172 -22.53 -10.47 0.50
C THR A 172 -23.76 -10.03 -0.29
N LEU A 173 -23.67 -9.88 -1.62
CA LEU A 173 -24.83 -9.60 -2.47
C LEU A 173 -25.71 -10.84 -2.74
N MET A 174 -25.14 -12.05 -2.69
CA MET A 174 -25.88 -13.30 -2.83
C MET A 174 -26.55 -13.74 -1.53
N ASP A 175 -25.95 -13.46 -0.37
CA ASP A 175 -26.54 -13.73 0.95
C ASP A 175 -27.70 -12.78 1.30
N PHE A 176 -27.90 -11.70 0.53
CA PHE A 176 -29.10 -10.85 0.60
C PHE A 176 -30.26 -11.36 -0.27
N TYR A 177 -30.07 -12.44 -1.04
CA TYR A 177 -31.05 -13.01 -1.96
C TYR A 177 -31.47 -14.46 -1.63
N ILE A 178 -31.13 -14.97 -0.44
CA ILE A 178 -31.62 -16.23 0.13
C ILE A 178 -32.18 -15.95 1.52
#